data_AF-A0A7H9VP46-F1
#
_entry.id   AF-A0A7H9VP46-F1
#
_cell.length_a   1.000
_cell.length_b   1.000
_cell.length_c   1.000
_cell.angle_alpha   90.00
_cell.angle_beta   90.00
_cell.angle_gamma   90.00
#
_symmetry.space_group_name_H-M   'P 1'
#
loop_
_entity.id
_entity.type
_entity.pdbx_description
1 polymer ?
#
loop_
_entity_poly.entity_id
_entity_poly.type
_entity_poly.pdbx_seq_one_letter_code
_entity_poly.pdbx_strand_id
1 'polypeptide(L)'
;MSELTSVLFAGAIVFAVVLHLAWLARSSRNRARAALADDEAAIRAVIRDAIDVSDGTAGVATWAGSHKGERAQVRTIVDTLATRKLPARWLSVSITEPVAVPGVFDMMMRPGSPTSFSNFDHLEHTLPKTAAFPDEAVLRTDRKGIVFPQEVIAAHAGIFGESRAKELLITPKGVRIVWLLAQADRARYGVFRQAAFGDARLDPTLIEKLLEAASSIRDAINQCERQAA
;
A
#
# COMPACT_ATOMS: atom_id res chain seq x y z
N MET A 1 41.11 47.39 -8.86
CA MET A 1 39.94 47.05 -8.01
C MET A 1 38.97 46.06 -8.69
N SER A 2 39.41 45.20 -9.62
CA SER A 2 38.51 44.38 -10.46
C SER A 2 38.41 42.90 -10.02
N GLU A 3 39.52 42.30 -9.58
CA GLU A 3 39.54 40.86 -9.27
C GLU A 3 39.04 40.54 -7.86
N LEU A 4 39.42 41.32 -6.85
CA LEU A 4 39.00 41.07 -5.46
C LEU A 4 37.49 41.19 -5.29
N THR A 5 36.88 42.18 -5.96
CA THR A 5 35.42 42.37 -6.00
C THR A 5 34.74 41.21 -6.73
N SER A 6 35.28 40.77 -7.87
CA SER A 6 34.78 39.62 -8.62
C SER A 6 34.81 38.32 -7.80
N VAL A 7 35.89 38.07 -7.05
CA VAL A 7 36.01 36.90 -6.16
C VAL A 7 35.01 36.97 -5.00
N LEU A 8 34.83 38.15 -4.38
CA LEU A 8 33.84 38.33 -3.32
C LEU A 8 32.41 38.16 -3.83
N PHE A 9 32.09 38.67 -5.03
CA PHE A 9 30.78 38.47 -5.66
C PHE A 9 30.53 37.00 -6.00
N ALA A 10 31.51 36.30 -6.58
CA ALA A 10 31.40 34.87 -6.86
C ALA A 10 31.19 34.06 -5.57
N GLY A 11 31.94 34.38 -4.50
CA GLY A 11 31.77 33.76 -3.18
C GLY A 11 30.39 34.00 -2.58
N ALA A 12 29.86 35.23 -2.68
CA ALA A 12 28.52 35.56 -2.20
C ALA A 12 27.42 34.81 -2.98
N ILE A 13 27.57 34.66 -4.30
CA ILE A 13 26.63 33.90 -5.14
C ILE A 13 26.64 32.42 -4.75
N VAL A 14 27.83 31.81 -4.63
CA VAL A 14 27.97 30.40 -4.22
C VAL A 14 27.33 30.19 -2.85
N PHE A 15 27.60 31.08 -1.90
CA PHE A 15 27.03 31.00 -0.56
C PHE A 15 25.50 31.12 -0.58
N ALA A 16 24.95 32.06 -1.34
CA ALA A 16 23.50 32.22 -1.51
C ALA A 16 22.84 30.98 -2.13
N VAL A 17 23.46 30.37 -3.14
CA VAL A 17 22.99 29.12 -3.76
C VAL A 17 23.00 27.97 -2.75
N VAL A 18 24.08 27.81 -1.98
CA VAL A 18 24.17 26.77 -0.94
C VAL A 18 23.09 26.96 0.12
N LEU A 19 22.87 28.18 0.61
CA LEU A 19 21.80 28.47 1.56
C LEU A 19 20.42 28.17 0.99
N HIS A 20 20.18 28.52 -0.28
CA HIS A 20 18.91 28.26 -0.95
C HIS A 20 18.65 26.75 -1.11
N LEU A 21 19.65 25.97 -1.54
CA LEU A 21 19.55 24.52 -1.64
C LEU A 21 19.34 23.86 -0.28
N ALA A 22 20.05 24.32 0.76
CA ALA A 22 19.87 23.83 2.12
C ALA A 22 18.45 24.12 2.64
N TRP A 23 17.91 25.31 2.35
CA TRP A 23 16.54 25.68 2.70
C TRP A 23 15.51 24.81 1.95
N LEU A 24 15.68 24.60 0.65
CA LEU A 24 14.82 23.71 -0.16
C LEU A 24 14.83 22.28 0.38
N ALA A 25 16.02 21.73 0.68
CA ALA A 25 16.16 20.40 1.25
C ALA A 25 15.48 20.29 2.62
N ARG A 26 15.65 21.29 3.50
CA ARG A 26 14.99 21.33 4.81
C ARG A 26 13.48 21.45 4.69
N SER A 27 12.99 22.33 3.82
CA SER A 27 11.57 22.51 3.54
C SER A 27 10.92 21.21 3.03
N SER A 28 11.59 20.51 2.11
CA SER A 28 11.15 19.20 1.62
C SER A 28 11.07 18.15 2.73
N ARG A 29 12.12 18.04 3.56
CA ARG A 29 12.14 17.11 4.70
C ARG A 29 11.04 17.42 5.72
N ASN A 30 10.80 18.70 6.01
CA ASN A 30 9.75 19.11 6.93
C ASN A 30 8.35 18.75 6.40
N ARG A 31 8.10 18.94 5.10
CA ARG A 31 6.83 18.51 4.47
C ARG A 31 6.66 16.99 4.53
N ALA A 32 7.72 16.23 4.24
CA ALA A 32 7.67 14.76 4.32
C ALA A 32 7.38 14.28 5.76
N ARG A 33 8.01 14.90 6.77
CA ARG A 33 7.74 14.60 8.18
C ARG A 33 6.32 14.95 8.60
N ALA A 34 5.81 16.10 8.16
CA ALA A 34 4.43 16.50 8.44
C ALA A 34 3.43 15.51 7.82
N ALA A 35 3.64 15.11 6.56
CA ALA A 35 2.81 14.11 5.90
C ALA A 35 2.84 12.75 6.62
N LEU A 36 4.01 12.33 7.09
CA LEU A 36 4.14 11.09 7.89
C LEU A 36 3.43 11.19 9.23
N ALA A 37 3.51 12.34 9.91
CA ALA A 37 2.80 12.58 11.16
C ALA A 37 1.27 12.60 10.95
N ASP A 38 0.80 13.15 9.83
CA ASP A 38 -0.61 13.13 9.45
C ASP A 38 -1.09 11.69 9.18
N ASP A 39 -0.30 10.88 8.46
CA ASP A 39 -0.58 9.45 8.26
C ASP A 39 -0.61 8.69 9.59
N GLU A 40 0.37 8.92 10.46
CA GLU A 40 0.43 8.30 11.79
C GLU A 40 -0.80 8.67 12.63
N ALA A 41 -1.21 9.94 12.62
CA ALA A 41 -2.40 10.38 13.34
C ALA A 41 -3.67 9.70 12.81
N ALA A 42 -3.81 9.57 11.49
CA ALA A 42 -4.94 8.87 10.88
C ALA A 42 -4.97 7.37 11.24
N ILE A 43 -3.81 6.72 11.27
CA ILE A 43 -3.69 5.31 11.66
C ILE A 43 -4.01 5.13 13.15
N ARG A 44 -3.47 5.99 14.01
CA ARG A 44 -3.71 5.95 15.46
C ARG A 44 -5.16 6.22 15.86
N ALA A 45 -5.92 6.91 15.01
CA ALA A 45 -7.36 7.07 15.22
C ALA A 45 -8.10 5.72 15.19
N VAL A 46 -7.58 4.72 14.45
CA VAL A 46 -8.17 3.38 14.30
C VAL A 46 -7.41 2.32 15.12
N ILE A 47 -6.08 2.32 15.05
CA ILE A 47 -5.17 1.41 15.74
C ILE A 47 -4.43 2.21 16.81
N ARG A 48 -5.04 2.32 18.00
CA ARG A 48 -4.56 3.24 19.06
C ARG A 48 -3.12 2.96 19.51
N ASP A 49 -2.74 1.69 19.54
CA ASP A 49 -1.42 1.19 19.93
C ASP A 49 -0.45 1.04 18.76
N ALA A 50 -0.77 1.60 17.58
CA ALA A 50 0.10 1.52 16.42
C ALA A 50 1.53 1.99 16.72
N ILE A 51 2.53 1.27 16.26
CA ILE A 51 3.94 1.65 16.32
C ILE A 51 4.53 1.62 14.92
N ASP A 52 5.43 2.56 14.62
CA ASP A 52 6.19 2.56 13.37
C ASP A 52 7.20 1.38 13.41
N VAL A 53 7.07 0.50 12.43
CA VAL A 53 7.92 -0.69 12.21
C VAL A 53 8.54 -0.67 10.81
N SER A 54 8.70 0.53 10.24
CA SER A 54 9.33 0.72 8.94
C SER A 54 10.78 0.22 8.94
N ASP A 55 11.18 -0.46 7.87
CA ASP A 55 12.51 -1.08 7.71
C ASP A 55 13.53 -0.19 6.96
N GLY A 56 13.14 1.07 6.68
CA GLY A 56 13.95 2.01 5.90
C GLY A 56 13.79 1.89 4.39
N THR A 57 12.92 1.01 3.89
CA THR A 57 12.60 0.93 2.46
C THR A 57 12.04 2.26 1.97
N ALA A 58 12.69 2.84 0.95
CA ALA A 58 12.30 4.14 0.42
C ALA A 58 10.85 4.12 -0.13
N GLY A 59 10.05 5.10 0.28
CA GLY A 59 8.65 5.22 -0.14
C GLY A 59 7.70 4.25 0.56
N VAL A 60 8.17 3.49 1.55
CA VAL A 60 7.35 2.58 2.34
C VAL A 60 7.36 3.03 3.80
N ALA A 61 6.18 3.21 4.37
CA ALA A 61 6.01 3.40 5.81
C ALA A 61 5.05 2.32 6.33
N THR A 62 5.40 1.68 7.45
CA THR A 62 4.64 0.56 8.02
C THR A 62 4.38 0.78 9.49
N TRP A 63 3.12 0.61 9.89
CA TRP A 63 2.70 0.64 11.29
C TRP A 63 2.05 -0.70 11.66
N ALA A 64 2.34 -1.17 12.87
CA ALA A 64 1.74 -2.38 13.42
C ALA A 64 1.11 -2.10 14.78
N GLY A 65 0.01 -2.77 15.10
CA GLY A 65 -0.69 -2.65 16.37
C GLY A 65 -1.84 -3.64 16.44
N SER A 66 -2.86 -3.33 17.22
CA SER A 66 -4.04 -4.17 17.39
C SER A 66 -5.33 -3.44 17.03
N HIS A 67 -6.18 -4.11 16.26
CA HIS A 67 -7.53 -3.66 15.93
C HIS A 67 -8.53 -4.71 16.40
N LYS A 68 -9.47 -4.33 17.27
CA LYS A 68 -10.48 -5.24 17.86
C LYS A 68 -9.90 -6.55 18.45
N GLY A 69 -8.67 -6.49 18.97
CA GLY A 69 -7.97 -7.63 19.57
C GLY A 69 -7.14 -8.48 18.61
N GLU A 70 -7.19 -8.19 17.31
CA GLU A 70 -6.38 -8.87 16.29
C GLU A 70 -5.14 -8.05 15.93
N ARG A 71 -4.01 -8.72 15.64
CA ARG A 71 -2.80 -8.02 15.15
C ARG A 71 -3.02 -7.48 13.75
N ALA A 72 -2.87 -6.18 13.61
CA ALA A 72 -3.08 -5.44 12.38
C ALA A 72 -1.78 -4.77 11.91
N GLN A 73 -1.64 -4.62 10.59
CA GLN A 73 -0.58 -3.86 9.97
C GLN A 73 -1.15 -2.95 8.89
N VAL A 74 -0.72 -1.68 8.88
CA VAL A 74 -1.05 -0.71 7.85
C VAL A 74 0.25 -0.23 7.22
N ARG A 75 0.31 -0.24 5.89
CA ARG A 75 1.48 0.19 5.13
C ARG A 75 1.07 1.16 4.03
N THR A 76 1.79 2.26 3.89
CA THR A 76 1.70 3.14 2.71
C THR A 76 2.90 2.90 1.81
N ILE A 77 2.66 2.81 0.50
CA ILE A 77 3.67 2.43 -0.49
C ILE A 77 3.61 3.39 -1.67
N VAL A 78 4.69 4.11 -1.91
CA VAL A 78 4.88 4.93 -3.11
C VAL A 78 5.55 4.06 -4.17
N ASP A 79 4.77 3.67 -5.19
CA ASP A 79 5.25 2.88 -6.31
C ASP A 79 5.59 3.79 -7.49
N THR A 80 6.88 3.90 -7.78
CA THR A 80 7.44 4.63 -8.92
C THR A 80 8.06 3.71 -9.98
N LEU A 81 7.97 2.38 -9.82
CA LEU A 81 8.70 1.44 -10.68
C LEU A 81 8.08 1.30 -12.08
N ALA A 82 6.78 1.58 -12.22
CA ALA A 82 6.11 1.53 -13.51
C ALA A 82 6.47 2.75 -14.38
N THR A 83 7.53 2.64 -15.18
CA THR A 83 8.12 3.75 -15.98
C THR A 83 7.19 4.38 -17.03
N ARG A 84 6.12 3.67 -17.43
CA ARG A 84 5.10 4.14 -18.38
C ARG A 84 3.74 4.48 -17.74
N LYS A 85 3.64 4.45 -16.41
CA LYS A 85 2.43 4.81 -15.67
C LYS A 85 2.75 5.96 -14.72
N LEU A 86 1.72 6.65 -14.27
CA LEU A 86 1.88 7.60 -13.18
C LEU A 86 2.24 6.83 -11.91
N PRO A 87 3.18 7.33 -11.09
CA PRO A 87 3.42 6.78 -9.77
C PRO A 87 2.11 6.69 -8.98
N ALA A 88 1.98 5.64 -8.19
CA ALA A 88 0.81 5.40 -7.37
C ALA A 88 1.21 5.35 -5.90
N ARG A 89 0.33 5.85 -5.04
CA ARG A 89 0.41 5.64 -3.60
C ARG A 89 -0.62 4.59 -3.24
N TRP A 90 -0.15 3.46 -2.72
CA TRP A 90 -0.95 2.34 -2.29
C TRP A 90 -1.08 2.34 -0.78
N LEU A 91 -2.23 1.86 -0.31
CA LEU A 91 -2.52 1.54 1.07
C LEU A 91 -2.65 0.02 1.15
N SER A 92 -1.86 -0.61 2.01
CA SER A 92 -1.92 -2.03 2.30
C SER A 92 -2.37 -2.20 3.75
N VAL A 93 -3.45 -2.93 3.97
CA VAL A 93 -4.04 -3.19 5.28
C VAL A 93 -4.08 -4.69 5.50
N SER A 94 -3.57 -5.17 6.63
CA SER A 94 -3.45 -6.59 6.91
C SER A 94 -3.95 -6.93 8.31
N ILE A 95 -4.66 -8.04 8.43
CA ILE A 95 -4.83 -8.80 9.67
C ILE A 95 -3.82 -9.94 9.63
N THR A 96 -2.92 -9.98 10.61
CA THR A 96 -1.77 -10.91 10.66
C THR A 96 -2.02 -12.10 11.58
N GLU A 97 -3.27 -12.54 11.63
CA GLU A 97 -3.71 -13.70 12.40
C GLU A 97 -3.88 -14.95 11.53
N PRO A 98 -3.73 -16.17 12.08
CA PRO A 98 -3.82 -17.40 11.30
C PRO A 98 -5.14 -17.54 10.53
N VAL A 99 -5.03 -18.10 9.32
CA VAL A 99 -6.15 -18.43 8.45
C VAL A 99 -6.06 -19.90 8.03
N ALA A 100 -7.16 -20.63 8.12
CA ALA A 100 -7.27 -22.06 7.82
C ALA A 100 -7.35 -22.30 6.30
N VAL A 101 -6.27 -21.94 5.59
CA VAL A 101 -6.13 -22.16 4.15
C VAL A 101 -4.95 -23.10 3.84
N PRO A 102 -5.07 -23.94 2.79
CA PRO A 102 -4.05 -24.92 2.44
C PRO A 102 -2.82 -24.32 1.73
N GLY A 103 -2.81 -23.02 1.45
CA GLY A 103 -1.75 -22.33 0.71
C GLY A 103 -2.03 -20.83 0.57
N VAL A 104 -1.36 -20.18 -0.37
CA VAL A 104 -1.59 -18.79 -0.74
C VAL A 104 -2.74 -18.71 -1.72
N PHE A 105 -3.74 -17.89 -1.43
CA PHE A 105 -4.73 -17.43 -2.38
C PHE A 105 -4.49 -15.96 -2.64
N ASP A 106 -4.26 -15.59 -3.89
CA ASP A 106 -4.02 -14.21 -4.29
C ASP A 106 -4.97 -13.84 -5.42
N MET A 107 -5.86 -12.88 -5.15
CA MET A 107 -6.77 -12.31 -6.13
C MET A 107 -6.28 -10.92 -6.51
N MET A 108 -5.90 -10.76 -7.77
CA MET A 108 -5.47 -9.48 -8.33
C MET A 108 -6.54 -8.91 -9.26
N MET A 109 -6.97 -7.69 -8.98
CA MET A 109 -7.85 -6.91 -9.86
C MET A 109 -7.02 -6.30 -10.98
N ARG A 110 -7.45 -6.48 -12.24
CA ARG A 110 -6.83 -5.86 -13.43
C ARG A 110 -5.30 -6.07 -13.44
N PRO A 111 -4.81 -7.33 -13.48
CA PRO A 111 -3.38 -7.59 -13.59
C PRO A 111 -2.86 -7.05 -14.92
N GLY A 112 -1.63 -6.53 -14.95
CA GLY A 112 -1.08 -6.03 -16.21
C GLY A 112 0.28 -5.35 -16.13
N SER A 113 0.77 -5.00 -14.95
CA SER A 113 2.16 -4.58 -14.78
C SER A 113 2.66 -5.06 -13.42
N PRO A 114 3.94 -5.45 -13.32
CA PRO A 114 4.56 -5.74 -12.04
C PRO A 114 4.39 -4.56 -11.09
N THR A 115 4.11 -4.88 -9.84
CA THR A 115 3.94 -3.91 -8.75
C THR A 115 4.96 -4.19 -7.66
N SER A 116 5.49 -3.16 -7.02
CA SER A 116 6.53 -3.32 -5.98
C SER A 116 6.06 -4.02 -4.70
N PHE A 117 4.75 -4.14 -4.49
CA PHE A 117 4.15 -4.60 -3.23
C PHE A 117 3.57 -6.02 -3.25
N SER A 118 3.44 -6.62 -4.44
CA SER A 118 2.76 -7.91 -4.64
C SER A 118 3.71 -8.97 -5.16
N ASN A 119 3.49 -10.20 -4.71
CA ASN A 119 4.16 -11.40 -5.21
C ASN A 119 3.33 -12.14 -6.28
N PHE A 120 2.19 -11.58 -6.71
CA PHE A 120 1.24 -12.24 -7.62
C PHE A 120 1.86 -12.79 -8.90
N ASP A 121 2.82 -12.06 -9.49
CA ASP A 121 3.49 -12.45 -10.73
C ASP A 121 4.43 -13.67 -10.54
N HIS A 122 4.82 -13.96 -9.29
CA HIS A 122 5.67 -15.10 -8.92
C HIS A 122 4.87 -16.37 -8.56
N LEU A 123 3.54 -16.29 -8.45
CA LEU A 123 2.69 -17.46 -8.20
C LEU A 123 2.49 -18.27 -9.49
N GLU A 124 2.87 -19.55 -9.45
CA GLU A 124 2.98 -20.42 -10.63
C GLU A 124 1.63 -20.94 -11.14
N HIS A 125 0.59 -20.94 -10.30
CA HIS A 125 -0.66 -21.62 -10.59
C HIS A 125 -1.83 -20.64 -10.62
N THR A 126 -2.57 -20.61 -11.73
CA THR A 126 -3.82 -19.86 -11.84
C THR A 126 -4.98 -20.75 -11.41
N LEU A 127 -5.84 -20.25 -10.53
CA LEU A 127 -7.03 -20.95 -10.07
C LEU A 127 -8.20 -20.70 -11.04
N PRO A 128 -9.05 -21.72 -11.30
CA PRO A 128 -10.33 -21.46 -11.94
C PRO A 128 -11.16 -20.56 -11.04
N LYS A 129 -11.80 -19.54 -11.62
CA LYS A 129 -12.58 -18.53 -10.91
C LYS A 129 -14.07 -18.78 -11.12
N THR A 130 -14.86 -18.75 -10.04
CA THR A 130 -16.32 -18.81 -10.14
C THR A 130 -16.91 -17.48 -10.63
N ALA A 131 -18.15 -17.49 -11.13
CA ALA A 131 -18.82 -16.28 -11.61
C ALA A 131 -19.14 -15.27 -10.49
N ALA A 132 -18.98 -15.65 -9.22
CA ALA A 132 -19.20 -14.77 -8.07
C ALA A 132 -18.07 -13.73 -7.90
N PHE A 133 -16.90 -13.94 -8.51
CA PHE A 133 -15.82 -12.96 -8.49
C PHE A 133 -15.92 -11.96 -9.65
N PRO A 134 -15.41 -10.73 -9.48
CA PRO A 134 -15.37 -9.74 -10.55
C PRO A 134 -14.66 -10.25 -11.81
N ASP A 135 -15.18 -9.92 -13.01
CA ASP A 135 -14.66 -10.43 -14.30
C ASP A 135 -13.17 -10.15 -14.51
N GLU A 136 -12.72 -8.97 -14.09
CA GLU A 136 -11.34 -8.50 -14.21
C GLU A 136 -10.39 -9.03 -13.13
N ALA A 137 -10.89 -9.83 -12.20
CA ALA A 137 -10.08 -10.51 -11.19
C ALA A 137 -9.39 -11.75 -11.78
N VAL A 138 -8.11 -11.94 -11.45
CA VAL A 138 -7.38 -13.17 -11.71
C VAL A 138 -6.92 -13.76 -10.39
N LEU A 139 -7.12 -15.06 -10.23
CA LEU A 139 -6.81 -15.81 -9.01
C LEU A 139 -5.56 -16.65 -9.21
N ARG A 140 -4.61 -16.56 -8.29
CA ARG A 140 -3.38 -17.36 -8.29
C ARG A 140 -3.08 -17.99 -6.94
N THR A 141 -2.24 -19.02 -6.98
CA THR A 141 -1.79 -19.76 -5.81
C THR A 141 -0.37 -20.30 -5.97
N ASP A 142 0.24 -20.62 -4.84
CA ASP A 142 1.56 -21.24 -4.72
C ASP A 142 1.54 -22.77 -4.84
N ARG A 143 0.36 -23.41 -4.78
CA ARG A 143 0.27 -24.89 -4.83
C ARG A 143 -0.70 -25.40 -5.89
N LYS A 144 -0.28 -26.42 -6.62
CA LYS A 144 -1.13 -27.07 -7.63
C LYS A 144 -2.19 -27.95 -6.97
N GLY A 145 -3.42 -27.90 -7.49
CA GLY A 145 -4.48 -28.85 -7.15
C GLY A 145 -5.13 -28.64 -5.78
N ILE A 146 -4.84 -27.53 -5.09
CA ILE A 146 -5.52 -27.19 -3.83
C ILE A 146 -6.85 -26.49 -4.08
N VAL A 147 -7.80 -26.70 -3.17
CA VAL A 147 -9.13 -26.09 -3.23
C VAL A 147 -9.23 -25.04 -2.13
N PHE A 148 -9.75 -23.87 -2.49
CA PHE A 148 -10.08 -22.78 -1.56
C PHE A 148 -11.60 -22.65 -1.46
N PRO A 149 -12.14 -22.16 -0.32
CA PRO A 149 -13.57 -21.88 -0.17
C PRO A 149 -13.97 -20.63 -0.96
N GLN A 150 -13.92 -20.72 -2.29
CA GLN A 150 -14.09 -19.59 -3.20
C GLN A 150 -15.43 -18.88 -3.04
N GLU A 151 -16.52 -19.61 -2.76
CA GLU A 151 -17.83 -18.99 -2.51
C GLU A 151 -17.84 -18.13 -1.23
N VAL A 152 -17.16 -18.59 -0.18
CA VAL A 152 -17.01 -17.81 1.06
C VAL A 152 -16.18 -16.56 0.81
N ILE A 153 -15.07 -16.69 0.09
CA ILE A 153 -14.21 -15.54 -0.26
C ILE A 153 -14.96 -14.56 -1.16
N ALA A 154 -15.68 -15.05 -2.17
CA ALA A 154 -16.43 -14.24 -3.12
C ALA A 154 -17.58 -13.46 -2.47
N ALA A 155 -18.22 -14.01 -1.42
CA ALA A 155 -19.25 -13.30 -0.65
C ALA A 155 -18.73 -12.00 -0.02
N HIS A 156 -17.42 -11.90 0.23
CA HIS A 156 -16.75 -10.70 0.74
C HIS A 156 -16.06 -9.87 -0.36
N ALA A 157 -16.13 -10.29 -1.63
CA ALA A 157 -15.44 -9.63 -2.73
C ALA A 157 -16.09 -8.30 -3.17
N GLY A 158 -17.24 -7.90 -2.61
CA GLY A 158 -17.97 -6.69 -3.00
C GLY A 158 -17.12 -5.41 -2.94
N ILE A 159 -16.22 -5.31 -1.96
CA ILE A 159 -15.28 -4.17 -1.84
C ILE A 159 -14.28 -4.09 -3.01
N PHE A 160 -14.07 -5.19 -3.73
CA PHE A 160 -13.18 -5.26 -4.89
C PHE A 160 -13.82 -4.83 -6.20
N GLY A 161 -15.15 -4.67 -6.24
CA GLY A 161 -15.83 -4.01 -7.36
C GLY A 161 -15.52 -2.52 -7.47
N GLU A 162 -14.95 -1.91 -6.42
CA GLU A 162 -14.48 -0.53 -6.46
C GLU A 162 -13.20 -0.43 -7.30
N SER A 163 -13.11 0.60 -8.15
CA SER A 163 -11.98 0.81 -9.08
C SER A 163 -10.61 0.97 -8.40
N ARG A 164 -10.60 1.17 -7.08
CA ARG A 164 -9.41 1.41 -6.27
C ARG A 164 -8.86 0.14 -5.63
N ALA A 165 -9.68 -0.89 -5.44
CA ALA A 165 -9.22 -2.16 -4.90
C ALA A 165 -8.27 -2.83 -5.90
N LYS A 166 -7.13 -3.32 -5.42
CA LYS A 166 -6.08 -3.87 -6.27
C LYS A 166 -5.83 -5.36 -6.02
N GLU A 167 -5.68 -5.77 -4.77
CA GLU A 167 -5.24 -7.12 -4.41
C GLU A 167 -5.91 -7.58 -3.12
N LEU A 168 -6.37 -8.83 -3.09
CA LEU A 168 -6.72 -9.58 -1.89
C LEU A 168 -5.74 -10.75 -1.78
N LEU A 169 -4.89 -10.71 -0.78
CA LEU A 169 -3.96 -11.79 -0.48
C LEU A 169 -4.41 -12.50 0.80
N ILE A 170 -4.61 -13.81 0.72
CA ILE A 170 -4.92 -14.68 1.85
C ILE A 170 -3.81 -15.70 1.94
N THR A 171 -3.22 -15.81 3.12
CA THR A 171 -2.16 -16.77 3.42
C THR A 171 -2.46 -17.45 4.75
N PRO A 172 -1.78 -18.56 5.09
CA PRO A 172 -1.90 -19.14 6.43
C PRO A 172 -1.54 -18.17 7.57
N LYS A 173 -0.84 -17.07 7.27
CA LYS A 173 -0.39 -16.06 8.24
C LYS A 173 -1.32 -14.85 8.36
N GLY A 174 -2.34 -14.73 7.51
CA GLY A 174 -3.22 -13.56 7.53
C GLY A 174 -3.86 -13.20 6.20
N VAL A 175 -4.66 -12.14 6.25
CA VAL A 175 -5.37 -11.55 5.12
C VAL A 175 -4.86 -10.12 4.91
N ARG A 176 -4.60 -9.75 3.66
CA ARG A 176 -4.13 -8.43 3.25
C ARG A 176 -4.95 -7.91 2.08
N ILE A 177 -5.34 -6.65 2.18
CA ILE A 177 -6.02 -5.91 1.11
C ILE A 177 -5.13 -4.76 0.68
N VAL A 178 -4.95 -4.59 -0.64
CA VAL A 178 -4.24 -3.45 -1.23
C VAL A 178 -5.22 -2.55 -1.98
N TRP A 179 -5.12 -1.26 -1.69
CA TRP A 179 -6.01 -0.20 -2.15
C TRP A 179 -5.23 0.94 -2.77
N LEU A 180 -5.68 1.47 -3.90
CA LEU A 180 -5.14 2.71 -4.46
C LEU A 180 -5.52 3.88 -3.56
N LEU A 181 -4.56 4.62 -3.01
CA LEU A 181 -4.80 5.83 -2.21
C LEU A 181 -4.67 7.12 -3.04
N ALA A 182 -3.74 7.16 -3.98
CA ALA A 182 -3.63 8.27 -4.92
C ALA A 182 -2.81 7.89 -6.15
N GLN A 183 -2.97 8.65 -7.23
CA GLN A 183 -2.02 8.68 -8.33
C GLN A 183 -1.31 10.03 -8.35
N ALA A 184 -0.07 10.04 -8.82
CA ALA A 184 0.71 11.27 -8.90
C ALA A 184 0.12 12.24 -9.94
N ASP A 185 0.30 13.53 -9.69
CA ASP A 185 -0.07 14.60 -10.61
C ASP A 185 0.64 14.44 -11.95
N ARG A 186 -0.15 14.39 -13.03
CA ARG A 186 0.36 14.12 -14.38
C ARG A 186 1.27 15.23 -14.91
N ALA A 187 0.96 16.50 -14.63
CA ALA A 187 1.74 17.63 -15.12
C ALA A 187 3.11 17.69 -14.44
N ARG A 188 3.13 17.56 -13.11
CA ARG A 188 4.36 17.54 -12.31
C ARG A 188 5.23 16.34 -12.63
N TYR A 189 4.62 15.16 -12.78
CA TYR A 189 5.38 13.96 -13.13
C TYR A 189 5.92 14.01 -14.56
N GLY A 190 5.14 14.53 -15.51
CA GLY A 190 5.55 14.66 -16.92
C GLY A 190 6.78 15.54 -17.13
N VAL A 191 6.90 16.64 -16.39
CA VAL A 191 8.00 17.61 -16.54
C VAL A 191 9.16 17.33 -15.58
N PHE A 192 8.87 17.10 -14.30
CA PHE A 192 9.88 17.04 -13.24
C PHE A 192 10.16 15.63 -12.72
N ARG A 193 9.41 14.61 -13.20
CA ARG A 193 9.44 13.24 -12.66
C ARG A 193 9.23 13.17 -11.15
N GLN A 194 8.48 14.12 -10.60
CA GLN A 194 8.14 14.18 -9.18
C GLN A 194 6.85 13.41 -8.89
N ALA A 195 6.93 12.41 -8.00
CA ALA A 195 5.77 11.69 -7.49
C ALA A 195 5.04 12.54 -6.44
N ALA A 196 4.25 13.51 -6.91
CA ALA A 196 3.45 14.39 -6.06
C ALA A 196 1.99 13.93 -6.04
N PHE A 197 1.45 13.63 -4.86
CA PHE A 197 0.09 13.08 -4.70
C PHE A 197 -0.97 14.11 -4.29
N GLY A 198 -0.65 15.41 -4.38
CA GLY A 198 -1.56 16.49 -3.96
C GLY A 198 -1.91 16.40 -2.48
N ASP A 199 -3.17 16.70 -2.16
CA ASP A 199 -3.72 16.68 -0.80
C ASP A 199 -4.33 15.31 -0.41
N ALA A 200 -3.94 14.23 -1.09
CA ALA A 200 -4.43 12.90 -0.78
C ALA A 200 -3.95 12.46 0.61
N ARG A 201 -4.85 12.56 1.59
CA ARG A 201 -4.64 12.13 2.98
C ARG A 201 -5.16 10.72 3.18
N LEU A 202 -4.60 10.06 4.19
CA LEU A 202 -5.10 8.79 4.66
C LEU A 202 -6.37 9.02 5.49
N ASP A 203 -7.45 8.34 5.12
CA ASP A 203 -8.75 8.44 5.79
C ASP A 203 -8.89 7.32 6.84
N PRO A 204 -9.05 7.66 8.14
CA PRO A 204 -9.31 6.68 9.20
C PRO A 204 -10.48 5.75 8.90
N THR A 205 -11.58 6.26 8.35
CA THR A 205 -12.77 5.45 8.06
C THR A 205 -12.49 4.42 6.97
N LEU A 206 -11.66 4.76 5.98
CA LEU A 206 -11.19 3.81 4.97
C LEU A 206 -10.32 2.71 5.59
N ILE A 207 -9.40 3.05 6.50
CA ILE A 207 -8.55 2.06 7.18
C ILE A 207 -9.43 1.07 7.96
N GLU A 208 -10.37 1.59 8.75
CA GLU A 208 -11.29 0.78 9.56
C GLU A 208 -12.10 -0.16 8.66
N LYS A 209 -12.72 0.35 7.60
CA LYS A 209 -13.46 -0.45 6.62
C LYS A 209 -12.61 -1.60 6.04
N LEU A 210 -11.35 -1.32 5.69
CA LEU A 210 -10.45 -2.35 5.12
C LEU A 210 -10.00 -3.38 6.16
N LEU A 211 -9.77 -2.98 7.41
CA LEU A 211 -9.47 -3.89 8.51
C LEU A 211 -10.65 -4.81 8.81
N GLU A 212 -11.86 -4.26 8.87
CA GLU A 212 -13.09 -5.02 9.07
C GLU A 212 -13.32 -6.02 7.94
N ALA A 213 -13.09 -5.61 6.68
CA ALA A 213 -13.20 -6.52 5.54
C ALA A 213 -12.18 -7.67 5.64
N ALA A 214 -10.91 -7.39 5.96
CA ALA A 214 -9.88 -8.41 6.11
C ALA A 214 -10.17 -9.39 7.26
N SER A 215 -10.63 -8.86 8.40
CA SER A 215 -11.05 -9.64 9.56
C SER A 215 -12.25 -10.54 9.24
N SER A 216 -13.30 -9.98 8.61
CA SER A 216 -14.49 -10.73 8.24
C SER A 216 -14.20 -11.88 7.28
N ILE A 217 -13.33 -11.67 6.27
CA ILE A 217 -12.89 -12.73 5.35
C ILE A 217 -12.19 -13.85 6.12
N ARG A 218 -11.24 -13.50 7.00
CA ARG A 218 -10.51 -14.46 7.81
C ARG A 218 -11.46 -15.31 8.65
N ASP A 219 -12.38 -14.66 9.37
CA ASP A 219 -13.28 -15.35 10.29
C ASP A 219 -14.25 -16.27 9.56
N ALA A 220 -14.77 -15.85 8.40
CA ALA A 220 -15.64 -16.67 7.56
C ALA A 220 -14.92 -17.93 7.04
N ILE A 221 -13.67 -17.81 6.59
CA ILE A 221 -12.87 -18.96 6.14
C ILE A 221 -12.64 -19.93 7.31
N ASN A 222 -12.20 -19.41 8.45
CA ASN A 222 -11.93 -20.23 9.63
C ASN A 222 -13.20 -20.91 10.17
N GLN A 223 -14.36 -20.26 10.07
CA GLN A 223 -15.64 -20.85 10.44
C GLN A 223 -16.06 -21.96 9.48
N CYS A 224 -15.90 -21.74 8.17
CA CYS A 224 -16.21 -22.74 7.15
C CYS A 224 -15.36 -24.01 7.32
N GLU A 225 -14.08 -23.87 7.65
CA GLU A 225 -13.20 -25.02 7.90
C GLU A 225 -13.66 -25.81 9.13
N ARG A 226 -13.97 -25.14 10.25
CA ARG A 226 -14.47 -25.80 11.47
C ARG A 226 -15.79 -26.54 11.27
N GLN A 227 -16.62 -26.11 10.32
CA GLN A 227 -17.89 -26.78 9.99
C GLN A 227 -17.69 -27.99 9.07
N ALA A 228 -16.56 -28.07 8.38
CA ALA A 228 -16.22 -29.17 7.47
C ALA A 228 -15.41 -30.29 8.16
N ALA A 229 -14.85 -30.02 9.36
CA ALA A 229 -14.13 -30.97 10.21
C ALA A 229 -15.09 -31.77 11.12
#